data_AF-A0A962WFM9-F1
#
_entry.id   AF-A0A962WFM9-F1
#
_cell.length_a   1.000
_cell.length_b   1.000
_cell.length_c   1.000
_cell.angle_alpha   90.00
_cell.angle_beta   90.00
_cell.angle_gamma   90.00
#
_symmetry.space_group_name_H-M   'P 1'
#
loop_
_entity.id
_entity.type
_entity.pdbx_description
1 polymer ?
#
loop_
_entity_poly.entity_id
_entity_poly.type
_entity_poly.pdbx_seq_one_letter_code
_entity_poly.pdbx_strand_id
1 'polypeptide(L)'
;MRVSTADFYRTGLANMMSRQAESMNTQTQLSSGKRFTTAGEDPLAAATAQRLNARIAELTAQNDNITQARTSLNTEEQALNSVTDILNSLREVALAANTPTMDSATLMSQSALVERNLDDLIAVANSRDVDGNYLFSGYAEATQAFSRDALGNVSFHGNQNQRSVAIGDGQSIALADSGFAVFQNLSSGNGDFAITVDGDNTGTAIMDPGSVIDPPAWDGQSYSVSLATRTGIDAGVFAFTDNGGDDTLGYQLEVNGTVVDTLAEGDVRTLADIAANITAQNGTTGVSAEIHDGVLYLINDNPGAGPITLRESLTGANDPNDAVTGFLGGTLRADPGTPLVTELSNEADSWVARDAGNVLVSAGAYDPESDIQFAGITTSVSGEGHNGDRFNIAPSQRQ
;
A
#
# COMPACT_ATOMS: atom_id res chain seq x y z
N MET A 1 76.40 24.48 76.59
CA MET A 1 74.95 24.40 76.30
C MET A 1 74.30 23.52 77.37
N ARG A 2 73.40 24.07 78.20
CA ARG A 2 72.59 23.25 79.13
C ARG A 2 71.40 22.73 78.33
N VAL A 3 71.51 21.50 77.83
CA VAL A 3 70.33 20.79 77.32
C VAL A 3 69.42 20.57 78.53
N SER A 4 68.30 21.28 78.56
CA SER A 4 67.29 21.13 79.61
C SER A 4 66.77 19.70 79.55
N THR A 5 66.73 19.00 80.68
CA THR A 5 66.14 17.67 80.80
C THR A 5 64.73 17.63 80.19
N ALA A 6 63.98 18.73 80.29
CA ALA A 6 62.66 18.88 79.70
C ALA A 6 62.67 18.84 78.16
N ASP A 7 63.70 19.36 77.49
CA ASP A 7 63.81 19.32 76.02
C ASP A 7 64.21 17.92 75.53
N PHE A 8 65.00 17.18 76.32
CA PHE A 8 65.33 15.78 76.03
C PHE A 8 64.08 14.88 76.11
N TYR A 9 63.27 15.02 77.17
CA TYR A 9 62.00 14.29 77.30
C TYR A 9 60.97 14.71 76.23
N ARG A 10 60.88 16.00 75.89
CA ARG A 10 60.00 16.48 74.80
C ARG A 10 60.39 15.93 73.44
N THR A 11 61.69 15.88 73.13
CA THR A 11 62.20 15.30 71.87
C THR A 11 61.94 13.79 71.83
N GLY A 12 62.13 13.09 72.95
CA GLY A 12 61.81 11.66 73.07
C GLY A 12 60.31 11.37 72.89
N LEU A 13 59.45 12.18 73.49
CA LEU A 13 57.99 12.07 73.33
C LEU A 13 57.54 12.37 71.90
N ALA A 14 58.08 13.43 71.27
CA ALA A 14 57.78 13.77 69.88
C ALA A 14 58.19 12.64 68.92
N ASN A 15 59.36 12.02 69.13
CA ASN A 15 59.81 10.87 68.35
C ASN A 15 58.91 9.64 68.56
N MET A 16 58.44 9.36 69.78
CA MET A 16 57.48 8.28 70.04
C MET A 16 56.14 8.54 69.35
N MET A 17 55.60 9.76 69.46
CA MET A 17 54.36 10.14 68.80
C MET A 17 54.47 10.03 67.26
N SER A 18 55.60 10.45 66.69
CA SER A 18 55.88 10.31 65.25
C SER A 18 55.90 8.85 64.81
N ARG A 19 56.59 7.96 65.56
CA ARG A 19 56.64 6.52 65.26
C ARG A 19 55.29 5.85 65.42
N GLN A 20 54.49 6.27 66.40
CA GLN A 20 53.16 5.74 66.59
C GLN A 20 52.21 6.16 65.46
N ALA A 21 52.31 7.40 64.97
CA ALA A 21 51.58 7.86 63.78
C ALA A 21 51.99 7.08 62.52
N GLU A 22 53.30 6.86 62.31
CA GLU A 22 53.81 6.07 61.19
C GLU A 22 53.33 4.62 61.25
N SER A 23 53.36 3.99 62.43
CA SER A 23 52.82 2.64 62.64
C SER A 23 51.32 2.56 62.38
N MET A 24 50.54 3.57 62.79
CA MET A 24 49.11 3.64 62.50
C MET A 24 48.87 3.75 60.99
N ASN A 25 49.61 4.61 60.29
CA ASN A 25 49.51 4.73 58.83
C ASN A 25 49.87 3.41 58.11
N THR A 26 50.96 2.75 58.50
CA THR A 26 51.31 1.43 57.94
C THR A 26 50.21 0.39 58.22
N GLN A 27 49.61 0.41 59.41
CA GLN A 27 48.50 -0.48 59.75
C GLN A 27 47.26 -0.21 58.86
N THR A 28 46.97 1.06 58.54
CA THR A 28 45.89 1.43 57.62
C THR A 28 46.21 1.02 56.17
N GLN A 29 47.45 1.20 55.71
CA GLN A 29 47.90 0.73 54.40
C GLN A 29 47.82 -0.78 54.28
N LEU A 30 48.24 -1.51 55.33
CA LEU A 30 48.14 -2.97 55.40
C LEU A 30 46.69 -3.44 55.39
N SER A 31 45.82 -2.79 56.17
CA SER A 31 44.39 -3.14 56.23
C SER A 31 43.63 -2.83 54.94
N SER A 32 44.00 -1.75 54.23
CA SER A 32 43.34 -1.33 52.99
C SER A 32 43.94 -1.95 51.74
N GLY A 33 45.16 -2.50 51.83
CA GLY A 33 45.95 -2.96 50.69
C GLY A 33 46.43 -1.86 49.76
N LYS A 34 46.24 -0.57 50.12
CA LYS A 34 46.61 0.58 49.29
C LYS A 34 47.91 1.22 49.79
N ARG A 35 48.80 1.56 48.87
CA ARG A 35 50.08 2.25 49.16
C ARG A 35 49.89 3.64 49.76
N PHE A 36 48.83 4.34 49.38
CA PHE A 36 48.46 5.65 49.90
C PHE A 36 46.95 5.71 50.13
N THR A 37 46.52 6.39 51.20
CA THR A 37 45.10 6.46 51.58
C THR A 37 44.48 7.83 51.35
N THR A 38 45.30 8.88 51.38
CA THR A 38 44.89 10.27 51.16
C THR A 38 45.65 10.88 49.98
N ALA A 39 45.06 11.88 49.33
CA ALA A 39 45.73 12.62 48.26
C ALA A 39 46.94 13.44 48.74
N GLY A 40 47.05 13.69 50.04
CA GLY A 40 48.18 14.39 50.65
C GLY A 40 49.46 13.54 50.76
N GLU A 41 49.35 12.21 50.75
CA GLU A 41 50.51 11.30 50.86
C GLU A 41 51.32 11.22 49.56
N ASP A 42 50.67 11.26 48.40
CA ASP A 42 51.30 11.29 47.07
C ASP A 42 50.34 11.93 46.03
N PRO A 43 50.42 13.26 45.81
CA PRO A 43 49.47 13.96 44.95
C PRO A 43 49.54 13.54 43.48
N LEU A 44 50.72 13.12 42.98
CA LEU A 44 50.90 12.67 41.60
C LEU A 44 50.26 11.29 41.39
N ALA A 45 50.50 10.36 42.31
CA ALA A 45 49.87 9.04 42.25
C ALA A 45 48.36 9.12 42.46
N ALA A 46 47.88 10.01 43.35
CA ALA A 46 46.45 10.24 43.56
C ALA A 46 45.76 10.76 42.29
N ALA A 47 46.35 11.75 41.60
CA ALA A 47 45.80 12.27 40.33
C ALA A 47 45.76 11.19 39.23
N THR A 48 46.80 10.35 39.16
CA THR A 48 46.85 9.25 38.19
C THR A 48 45.82 8.17 38.50
N ALA A 49 45.67 7.79 39.78
CA ALA A 49 44.66 6.84 40.22
C ALA A 49 43.24 7.35 39.93
N GLN A 50 42.97 8.64 40.16
CA GLN A 50 41.67 9.24 39.83
C GLN A 50 41.37 9.16 38.33
N ARG A 51 42.34 9.50 37.47
CA ARG A 51 42.18 9.41 36.01
C ARG A 51 41.96 7.96 35.55
N LEU A 52 42.69 7.00 36.13
CA LEU A 52 42.49 5.59 35.83
C LEU A 52 41.11 5.11 36.30
N ASN A 53 40.65 5.52 37.48
CA ASN A 53 39.30 5.19 37.97
C ASN A 53 38.21 5.79 37.07
N ALA A 54 38.37 7.02 36.60
CA ALA A 54 37.46 7.63 35.64
C ALA A 54 37.44 6.84 34.31
N ARG A 55 38.61 6.44 33.81
CA ARG A 55 38.72 5.60 32.61
C ARG A 55 38.10 4.20 32.81
N ILE A 56 38.25 3.60 33.99
CA ILE A 56 37.60 2.33 34.33
C ILE A 56 36.08 2.50 34.32
N ALA A 57 35.55 3.55 34.96
CA ALA A 57 34.11 3.81 34.99
C ALA A 57 33.52 4.04 33.59
N GLU A 58 34.24 4.78 32.74
CA GLU A 58 33.91 4.96 31.33
C GLU A 58 33.89 3.61 30.58
N LEU A 59 34.93 2.78 30.72
CA LEU A 59 35.00 1.46 30.10
C LEU A 59 33.92 0.51 30.61
N THR A 60 33.54 0.58 31.89
CA THR A 60 32.43 -0.19 32.45
C THR A 60 31.11 0.22 31.80
N ALA A 61 30.81 1.52 31.73
CA ALA A 61 29.61 2.02 31.06
C ALA A 61 29.57 1.64 29.57
N GLN A 62 30.71 1.69 28.87
CA GLN A 62 30.82 1.23 27.48
C GLN A 62 30.54 -0.27 27.35
N ASN A 63 31.01 -1.12 28.26
CA ASN A 63 30.70 -2.56 28.25
C ASN A 63 29.22 -2.83 28.53
N ASP A 64 28.60 -2.06 29.42
CA ASP A 64 27.16 -2.15 29.69
C ASP A 64 26.36 -1.76 28.43
N ASN A 65 26.73 -0.67 27.76
CA ASN A 65 26.14 -0.25 26.49
C ASN A 65 26.31 -1.31 25.39
N ILE A 66 27.49 -1.94 25.27
CA ILE A 66 27.73 -3.04 24.31
C ILE A 66 26.81 -4.24 24.62
N THR A 67 26.62 -4.55 25.90
CA THR A 67 25.76 -5.66 26.33
C THR A 67 24.28 -5.36 26.02
N GLN A 68 23.85 -4.12 26.24
CA GLN A 68 22.52 -3.65 25.86
C GLN A 68 22.32 -3.73 24.35
N ALA A 69 23.27 -3.22 23.57
CA ALA A 69 23.22 -3.26 22.10
C ALA A 69 23.13 -4.69 21.57
N ARG A 70 23.95 -5.61 22.10
CA ARG A 70 23.86 -7.03 21.73
C ARG A 70 22.50 -7.63 22.05
N THR A 71 21.94 -7.33 23.22
CA THR A 71 20.62 -7.86 23.60
C THR A 71 19.54 -7.36 22.64
N SER A 72 19.49 -6.04 22.40
CA SER A 72 18.52 -5.41 21.49
C SER A 72 18.63 -5.94 20.06
N LEU A 73 19.85 -6.00 19.50
CA LEU A 73 20.09 -6.50 18.14
C LEU A 73 19.79 -8.01 18.01
N ASN A 74 20.05 -8.81 19.04
CA ASN A 74 19.66 -10.23 19.03
C ASN A 74 18.13 -10.40 19.06
N THR A 75 17.41 -9.55 19.79
CA THR A 75 15.94 -9.56 19.80
C THR A 75 15.39 -9.12 18.45
N GLU A 76 16.01 -8.13 17.81
CA GLU A 76 15.69 -7.73 16.44
C GLU A 76 15.92 -8.85 15.44
N GLU A 77 17.08 -9.51 15.50
CA GLU A 77 17.38 -10.65 14.64
C GLU A 77 16.36 -11.80 14.81
N GLN A 78 15.91 -12.07 16.03
CA GLN A 78 14.85 -13.06 16.29
C GLN A 78 13.50 -12.64 15.69
N ALA A 79 13.15 -11.35 15.78
CA ALA A 79 11.94 -10.82 15.16
C ALA A 79 12.02 -10.95 13.63
N LEU A 80 13.15 -10.57 13.01
CA LEU A 80 13.36 -10.67 11.56
C LEU A 80 13.39 -12.13 11.04
N ASN A 81 13.93 -13.06 11.83
CA ASN A 81 13.81 -14.49 11.52
C ASN A 81 12.35 -14.94 11.53
N SER A 82 11.56 -14.50 12.51
CA SER A 82 10.12 -14.78 12.57
C SER A 82 9.37 -14.18 11.37
N VAL A 83 9.72 -12.97 10.94
CA VAL A 83 9.19 -12.36 9.71
C VAL A 83 9.50 -13.24 8.49
N THR A 84 10.73 -13.73 8.38
CA THR A 84 11.15 -14.60 7.28
C THR A 84 10.34 -15.89 7.23
N ASP A 85 10.11 -16.52 8.39
CA ASP A 85 9.30 -17.74 8.49
C ASP A 85 7.83 -17.49 8.10
N ILE A 86 7.25 -16.37 8.54
CA ILE A 86 5.88 -15.98 8.17
C ILE A 86 5.77 -15.73 6.65
N LEU A 87 6.74 -15.04 6.04
CA LEU A 87 6.76 -14.79 4.60
C LEU A 87 6.91 -16.08 3.79
N ASN A 88 7.72 -17.04 4.27
CA ASN A 88 7.80 -18.37 3.66
C ASN A 88 6.47 -19.11 3.74
N SER A 89 5.78 -19.05 4.89
CA SER A 89 4.44 -19.65 5.03
C SER A 89 3.42 -18.99 4.10
N LEU A 90 3.42 -17.66 3.99
CA LEU A 90 2.57 -16.93 3.04
C LEU A 90 2.83 -17.35 1.60
N ARG A 91 4.11 -17.54 1.24
CA ARG A 91 4.48 -18.04 -0.10
C ARG A 91 3.95 -19.45 -0.34
N GLU A 92 4.03 -20.33 0.64
CA GLU A 92 3.46 -21.69 0.54
C GLU A 92 1.94 -21.66 0.35
N VAL A 93 1.24 -20.83 1.13
CA VAL A 93 -0.22 -20.62 1.01
C VAL A 93 -0.58 -20.08 -0.37
N ALA A 94 0.15 -19.09 -0.87
CA ALA A 94 -0.08 -18.52 -2.20
C ALA A 94 0.16 -19.55 -3.33
N LEU A 95 1.23 -20.34 -3.23
CA LEU A 95 1.50 -21.42 -4.19
C LEU A 95 0.43 -22.52 -4.16
N ALA A 96 -0.08 -22.86 -2.97
CA ALA A 96 -1.17 -23.82 -2.83
C ALA A 96 -2.47 -23.27 -3.44
N ALA A 97 -2.77 -22.00 -3.18
CA ALA A 97 -3.95 -21.30 -3.71
C ALA A 97 -3.91 -21.15 -5.24
N ASN A 98 -2.73 -21.08 -5.85
CA ASN A 98 -2.55 -21.05 -7.31
C ASN A 98 -2.75 -22.42 -8.00
N THR A 99 -3.61 -23.27 -7.44
CA THR A 99 -3.96 -24.57 -8.02
C THR A 99 -5.35 -24.48 -8.66
N PRO A 100 -5.50 -24.63 -9.99
CA PRO A 100 -6.78 -24.42 -10.69
C PRO A 100 -7.92 -25.34 -10.25
N THR A 101 -7.62 -26.48 -9.61
CA THR A 101 -8.62 -27.46 -9.17
C THR A 101 -9.12 -27.23 -7.75
N MET A 102 -8.74 -26.13 -7.11
CA MET A 102 -9.08 -25.86 -5.72
C MET A 102 -10.52 -25.33 -5.60
N ASP A 103 -11.29 -25.89 -4.68
CA ASP A 103 -12.67 -25.46 -4.47
C ASP A 103 -12.75 -24.15 -3.65
N SER A 104 -13.90 -23.47 -3.76
CA SER A 104 -14.13 -22.19 -3.08
C SER A 104 -14.04 -22.29 -1.55
N ALA A 105 -14.47 -23.42 -0.96
CA ALA A 105 -14.40 -23.64 0.49
C ALA A 105 -12.95 -23.76 0.99
N THR A 106 -12.08 -24.41 0.22
CA THR A 106 -10.66 -24.53 0.53
C THR A 106 -9.95 -23.19 0.31
N LEU A 107 -10.32 -22.43 -0.74
CA LEU A 107 -9.82 -21.07 -0.97
C LEU A 107 -10.16 -20.12 0.18
N MET A 108 -11.40 -20.16 0.69
CA MET A 108 -11.77 -19.42 1.90
C MET A 108 -10.90 -19.80 3.10
N SER A 109 -10.61 -21.08 3.27
CA SER A 109 -9.72 -21.54 4.36
C SER A 109 -8.29 -21.03 4.21
N GLN A 110 -7.76 -20.95 2.98
CA GLN A 110 -6.44 -20.35 2.72
C GLN A 110 -6.44 -18.83 2.95
N SER A 111 -7.50 -18.12 2.55
CA SER A 111 -7.61 -16.69 2.83
C SER A 111 -7.55 -16.39 4.33
N ALA A 112 -8.18 -17.23 5.17
CA ALA A 112 -8.11 -17.10 6.62
C ALA A 112 -6.69 -17.36 7.17
N LEU A 113 -5.88 -18.20 6.50
CA LEU A 113 -4.47 -18.39 6.85
C LEU A 113 -3.61 -17.18 6.46
N VAL A 114 -3.88 -16.55 5.31
CA VAL A 114 -3.22 -15.30 4.92
C VAL A 114 -3.51 -14.20 5.94
N GLU A 115 -4.76 -14.03 6.33
CA GLU A 115 -5.18 -13.07 7.36
C GLU A 115 -4.47 -13.31 8.69
N ARG A 116 -4.40 -14.57 9.13
CA ARG A 116 -3.68 -14.92 10.36
C ARG A 116 -2.18 -14.64 10.27
N ASN A 117 -1.54 -14.97 9.15
CA ASN A 117 -0.13 -14.68 8.94
C ASN A 117 0.14 -13.17 8.92
N LEU A 118 -0.78 -12.37 8.40
CA LEU A 118 -0.70 -10.90 8.45
C LEU A 118 -0.80 -10.40 9.90
N ASP A 119 -1.73 -10.93 10.69
CA ASP A 119 -1.86 -10.57 12.10
C ASP A 119 -0.59 -10.95 12.90
N ASP A 120 -0.02 -12.14 12.63
CA ASP A 120 1.24 -12.58 13.22
C ASP A 120 2.41 -11.67 12.81
N LEU A 121 2.47 -11.22 11.54
CA LEU A 121 3.47 -10.28 11.06
C LEU A 121 3.37 -8.93 11.77
N ILE A 122 2.16 -8.40 11.94
CA ILE A 122 1.91 -7.14 12.67
C ILE A 122 2.29 -7.30 14.16
N ALA A 123 2.07 -8.47 14.74
CA ALA A 123 2.49 -8.75 16.11
C ALA A 123 4.02 -8.75 16.24
N VAL A 124 4.75 -9.35 15.30
CA VAL A 124 6.22 -9.36 15.26
C VAL A 124 6.78 -7.96 14.99
N ALA A 125 6.17 -7.19 14.08
CA ALA A 125 6.53 -5.80 13.81
C ALA A 125 6.27 -4.86 15.01
N ASN A 126 5.47 -5.32 15.98
CA ASN A 126 5.21 -4.66 17.26
C ASN A 126 5.92 -5.35 18.44
N SER A 127 6.98 -6.11 18.16
CA SER A 127 7.82 -6.72 19.20
C SER A 127 8.44 -5.66 20.12
N ARG A 128 8.72 -6.10 21.35
CA ARG A 128 9.24 -5.24 22.42
C ARG A 128 10.58 -5.75 22.92
N ASP A 129 11.44 -4.81 23.29
CA ASP A 129 12.70 -5.06 23.98
C ASP A 129 12.46 -5.50 25.44
N VAL A 130 13.50 -5.96 26.12
CA VAL A 130 13.50 -6.37 27.54
C VAL A 130 13.00 -5.28 28.48
N ASP A 131 13.17 -4.02 28.11
CA ASP A 131 12.69 -2.85 28.84
C ASP A 131 11.22 -2.51 28.56
N GLY A 132 10.55 -3.26 27.69
CA GLY A 132 9.13 -3.08 27.31
C GLY A 132 8.89 -2.05 26.20
N ASN A 133 9.95 -1.48 25.64
CA ASN A 133 9.92 -0.52 24.55
C ASN A 133 9.69 -1.22 23.20
N TYR A 134 8.90 -0.63 22.30
CA TYR A 134 8.74 -1.15 20.94
C TYR A 134 10.03 -1.04 20.15
N LEU A 135 10.43 -2.14 19.51
CA LEU A 135 11.74 -2.25 18.85
C LEU A 135 11.81 -1.41 17.57
N PHE A 136 10.72 -1.43 16.80
CA PHE A 136 10.65 -0.83 15.46
C PHE A 136 9.99 0.55 15.44
N SER A 137 9.70 1.17 16.59
CA SER A 137 9.03 2.49 16.64
C SER A 137 10.00 3.69 16.55
N GLY A 138 11.31 3.44 16.41
CA GLY A 138 12.34 4.47 16.41
C GLY A 138 12.48 5.13 17.79
N TYR A 139 12.46 6.46 17.87
CA TYR A 139 12.45 7.16 19.18
C TYR A 139 11.10 7.13 19.91
N ALA A 140 10.02 6.64 19.28
CA ALA A 140 8.69 6.61 19.87
C ALA A 140 8.46 5.31 20.69
N GLU A 141 9.33 5.05 21.67
CA GLU A 141 9.46 3.76 22.37
C GLU A 141 8.17 3.22 23.00
N ALA A 142 7.30 4.10 23.49
CA ALA A 142 6.03 3.74 24.12
C ALA A 142 4.84 3.66 23.14
N THR A 143 5.06 4.02 21.86
CA THR A 143 4.01 4.03 20.84
C THR A 143 4.10 2.74 20.02
N GLN A 144 2.97 2.07 19.84
CA GLN A 144 2.87 0.91 18.97
C GLN A 144 3.26 1.31 17.54
N ALA A 145 4.22 0.58 16.94
CA ALA A 145 4.78 0.93 15.64
C ALA A 145 3.76 0.76 14.51
N PHE A 146 2.98 -0.33 14.52
CA PHE A 146 2.02 -0.67 13.48
C PHE A 146 0.62 -0.90 14.05
N SER A 147 -0.41 -0.33 13.44
CA SER A 147 -1.81 -0.62 13.76
C SER A 147 -2.59 -0.96 12.50
N ARG A 148 -3.56 -1.88 12.63
CA ARG A 148 -4.48 -2.27 11.57
C ARG A 148 -5.87 -1.67 11.85
N ASP A 149 -6.48 -1.03 10.85
CA ASP A 149 -7.85 -0.54 10.95
C ASP A 149 -8.88 -1.65 10.64
N ALA A 150 -10.17 -1.34 10.81
CA ALA A 150 -11.26 -2.29 10.53
C ALA A 150 -11.43 -2.63 9.04
N LEU A 151 -10.83 -1.83 8.15
CA LEU A 151 -10.80 -2.06 6.70
C LEU A 151 -9.56 -2.88 6.29
N GLY A 152 -8.70 -3.24 7.25
CA GLY A 152 -7.50 -4.04 7.03
C GLY A 152 -6.25 -3.23 6.71
N ASN A 153 -6.32 -1.90 6.63
CA ASN A 153 -5.18 -1.05 6.31
C ASN A 153 -4.20 -0.99 7.49
N VAL A 154 -2.91 -1.19 7.20
CA VAL A 154 -1.84 -1.08 8.19
C VAL A 154 -1.23 0.31 8.12
N SER A 155 -1.11 0.97 9.28
CA SER A 155 -0.50 2.30 9.42
C SER A 155 0.69 2.26 10.38
N PHE A 156 1.75 2.97 10.02
CA PHE A 156 2.95 3.13 10.84
C PHE A 156 2.89 4.43 11.66
N HIS A 157 3.09 4.31 12.97
CA HIS A 157 3.03 5.42 13.95
C HIS A 157 4.39 5.71 14.61
N GLY A 158 5.45 5.05 14.16
CA GLY A 158 6.82 5.30 14.63
C GLY A 158 7.50 6.45 13.89
N ASN A 159 8.81 6.56 14.06
CA ASN A 159 9.65 7.49 13.30
C ASN A 159 10.86 6.79 12.67
N GLN A 160 11.48 7.45 11.69
CA GLN A 160 12.61 6.92 10.91
C GLN A 160 13.96 6.97 11.66
N ASN A 161 13.99 7.52 12.89
CA ASN A 161 15.25 7.68 13.62
C ASN A 161 15.61 6.39 14.35
N GLN A 162 16.92 6.17 14.52
CA GLN A 162 17.47 5.04 15.24
C GLN A 162 18.08 5.49 16.57
N ARG A 163 17.87 4.69 17.61
CA ARG A 163 18.51 4.89 18.91
C ARG A 163 19.92 4.34 18.87
N SER A 164 20.90 5.11 19.33
CA SER A 164 22.30 4.67 19.37
C SER A 164 22.91 4.86 20.75
N VAL A 165 23.85 3.97 21.09
CA VAL A 165 24.61 4.01 22.33
C VAL A 165 26.10 4.09 22.04
N ALA A 166 26.83 4.84 22.86
CA ALA A 166 28.28 4.95 22.74
C ALA A 166 28.96 3.68 23.26
N ILE A 167 29.80 3.06 22.44
CA ILE A 167 30.52 1.81 22.76
C ILE A 167 32.04 2.02 22.86
N GLY A 168 32.52 3.23 22.60
CA GLY A 168 33.93 3.58 22.62
C GLY A 168 34.16 5.05 22.29
N ASP A 169 35.42 5.46 22.32
CA ASP A 169 35.85 6.82 22.03
C ASP A 169 35.45 7.22 20.59
N GLY A 170 34.36 7.97 20.45
CA GLY A 170 33.80 8.39 19.14
C GLY A 170 33.06 7.29 18.38
N GLN A 171 32.77 6.14 19.01
CA GLN A 171 32.07 5.02 18.39
C GLN A 171 30.70 4.84 19.02
N SER A 172 29.67 4.73 18.18
CA SER A 172 28.30 4.43 18.58
C SER A 172 27.71 3.35 17.68
N ILE A 173 26.77 2.58 18.22
CA ILE A 173 26.01 1.57 17.49
C ILE A 173 24.52 1.82 17.66
N ALA A 174 23.74 1.56 16.61
CA ALA A 174 22.28 1.56 16.70
C ALA A 174 21.79 0.36 17.53
N LEU A 175 20.74 0.55 18.29
CA LEU A 175 20.09 -0.48 19.09
C LEU A 175 19.03 -1.26 18.30
N ALA A 176 18.43 -0.62 17.29
CA ALA A 176 17.45 -1.24 16.39
C ALA A 176 17.32 -0.43 15.10
N ASP A 177 16.87 -1.07 14.03
CA ASP A 177 16.40 -0.40 12.83
C ASP A 177 14.95 0.12 13.00
N SER A 178 14.61 1.19 12.28
CA SER A 178 13.25 1.71 12.28
C SER A 178 12.34 0.78 11.49
N GLY A 179 11.13 0.55 11.98
CA GLY A 179 10.08 -0.18 11.25
C GLY A 179 9.77 0.44 9.90
N PHE A 180 10.02 1.75 9.73
CA PHE A 180 9.91 2.36 8.42
C PHE A 180 10.91 1.77 7.43
N ALA A 181 12.18 1.63 7.84
CA ALA A 181 13.23 1.10 6.98
C ALA A 181 13.05 -0.38 6.67
N VAL A 182 12.51 -1.15 7.63
CA VAL A 182 12.34 -2.60 7.53
C VAL A 182 11.06 -2.98 6.77
N PHE A 183 9.93 -2.33 7.06
CA PHE A 183 8.61 -2.76 6.58
C PHE A 183 7.94 -1.77 5.60
N GLN A 184 8.33 -0.49 5.62
CA GLN A 184 7.68 0.62 4.87
C GLN A 184 8.63 1.31 3.88
N ASN A 185 9.69 0.63 3.45
CA ASN A 185 10.59 1.19 2.45
C ASN A 185 10.61 0.32 1.20
N LEU A 186 9.45 -0.26 0.89
CA LEU A 186 9.24 -1.18 -0.23
C LEU A 186 8.48 -0.44 -1.33
N SER A 187 8.83 -0.71 -2.58
CA SER A 187 8.06 -0.24 -3.72
C SER A 187 6.70 -0.95 -3.71
N SER A 188 5.60 -0.20 -3.78
CA SER A 188 4.25 -0.76 -3.85
C SER A 188 4.05 -1.58 -5.13
N GLY A 189 3.16 -2.58 -5.08
CA GLY A 189 2.80 -3.39 -6.25
C GLY A 189 3.95 -4.27 -6.74
N ASN A 190 4.24 -4.23 -8.05
CA ASN A 190 5.27 -5.05 -8.69
C ASN A 190 6.66 -4.37 -8.75
N GLY A 191 6.79 -3.16 -8.18
CA GLY A 191 8.02 -2.36 -8.20
C GLY A 191 8.01 -1.23 -9.23
N ASP A 192 7.23 -1.36 -10.30
CA ASP A 192 7.04 -0.33 -11.33
C ASP A 192 5.69 0.39 -11.16
N PHE A 193 4.62 -0.38 -10.88
CA PHE A 193 3.29 0.14 -10.62
C PHE A 193 2.55 -0.72 -9.58
N ALA A 194 1.46 -0.15 -9.02
CA ALA A 194 0.55 -0.83 -8.12
C ALA A 194 -0.87 -0.74 -8.66
N ILE A 195 -1.64 -1.80 -8.43
CA ILE A 195 -3.05 -1.88 -8.82
C ILE A 195 -3.88 -1.82 -7.55
N THR A 196 -4.93 -0.99 -7.58
CA THR A 196 -5.92 -0.87 -6.52
C THR A 196 -7.30 -1.13 -7.12
N VAL A 197 -8.15 -1.82 -6.36
CA VAL A 197 -9.51 -2.13 -6.76
C VAL A 197 -10.43 -1.02 -6.24
N ASP A 198 -11.37 -0.57 -7.05
CA ASP A 198 -12.37 0.41 -6.62
C ASP A 198 -13.36 -0.23 -5.63
N GLY A 199 -13.76 0.52 -4.60
CA GLY A 199 -14.64 0.03 -3.53
C GLY A 199 -16.10 -0.15 -3.98
N ASP A 200 -16.46 0.48 -5.10
CA ASP A 200 -17.79 0.37 -5.69
C ASP A 200 -17.95 -0.86 -6.61
N ASN A 201 -16.88 -1.66 -6.79
CA ASN A 201 -16.94 -2.90 -7.56
C ASN A 201 -17.93 -3.89 -6.94
N THR A 202 -18.73 -4.52 -7.79
CA THR A 202 -19.76 -5.49 -7.37
C THR A 202 -19.43 -6.91 -7.78
N GLY A 203 -18.54 -7.09 -8.75
CA GLY A 203 -18.05 -8.39 -9.16
C GLY A 203 -17.00 -8.97 -8.21
N THR A 204 -16.55 -10.18 -8.53
CA THR A 204 -15.45 -10.86 -7.85
C THR A 204 -14.13 -10.74 -8.62
N ALA A 205 -14.11 -9.93 -9.67
CA ALA A 205 -12.95 -9.79 -10.53
C ALA A 205 -11.73 -9.24 -9.78
N ILE A 206 -10.60 -9.89 -9.97
CA ILE A 206 -9.30 -9.50 -9.42
C ILE A 206 -8.33 -9.31 -10.58
N MET A 207 -7.62 -8.19 -10.57
CA MET A 207 -6.58 -7.89 -11.55
C MET A 207 -5.21 -8.34 -11.04
N ASP A 208 -4.47 -9.07 -11.89
CA ASP A 208 -3.11 -9.52 -11.61
C ASP A 208 -2.15 -8.32 -11.50
N PRO A 209 -1.20 -8.31 -10.56
CA PRO A 209 -0.23 -7.21 -10.40
C PRO A 209 0.53 -6.84 -11.68
N GLY A 210 0.61 -7.74 -12.66
CA GLY A 210 1.12 -7.46 -13.99
C GLY A 210 2.63 -7.19 -14.02
N SER A 211 3.12 -6.77 -15.19
CA SER A 211 4.51 -6.38 -15.39
C SER A 211 4.69 -5.39 -16.55
N VAL A 212 5.80 -4.67 -16.56
CA VAL A 212 6.22 -3.86 -17.71
C VAL A 212 6.88 -4.77 -18.74
N ILE A 213 6.29 -4.86 -19.94
CA ILE A 213 6.80 -5.69 -21.05
C ILE A 213 7.56 -4.88 -22.11
N ASP A 214 7.30 -3.57 -22.21
CA ASP A 214 7.99 -2.65 -23.11
C ASP A 214 8.38 -1.35 -22.37
N PRO A 215 9.56 -1.31 -21.72
CA PRO A 215 9.98 -0.17 -20.90
C PRO A 215 10.04 1.18 -21.63
N PRO A 216 10.44 1.26 -22.91
CA PRO A 216 10.30 2.50 -23.69
C PRO A 216 8.86 3.00 -23.89
N ALA A 217 7.86 2.12 -23.87
CA ALA A 217 6.45 2.49 -24.03
C ALA A 217 5.77 2.83 -22.70
N TRP A 218 6.32 2.36 -21.57
CA TRP A 218 5.83 2.71 -20.23
C TRP A 218 6.25 4.13 -19.84
N ASP A 219 5.26 5.00 -19.67
CA ASP A 219 5.45 6.43 -19.39
C ASP A 219 5.38 6.78 -17.89
N GLY A 220 5.14 5.79 -17.03
CA GLY A 220 5.03 5.97 -15.59
C GLY A 220 3.87 6.86 -15.18
N GLN A 221 2.77 6.87 -15.94
CA GLN A 221 1.53 7.56 -15.59
C GLN A 221 0.52 6.63 -14.90
N SER A 222 -0.54 7.23 -14.36
CA SER A 222 -1.67 6.48 -13.81
C SER A 222 -2.69 6.15 -14.90
N TYR A 223 -3.28 4.97 -14.79
CA TYR A 223 -4.30 4.46 -15.70
C TYR A 223 -5.47 3.87 -14.89
N SER A 224 -6.64 3.80 -15.50
CA SER A 224 -7.79 3.07 -14.96
C SER A 224 -8.29 2.08 -16.00
N VAL A 225 -8.50 0.82 -15.59
CA VAL A 225 -9.16 -0.19 -16.41
C VAL A 225 -10.56 -0.41 -15.85
N SER A 226 -11.58 -0.14 -16.66
CA SER A 226 -12.97 -0.42 -16.35
C SER A 226 -13.46 -1.58 -17.19
N LEU A 227 -14.14 -2.53 -16.55
CA LEU A 227 -14.90 -3.57 -17.23
C LEU A 227 -16.17 -2.96 -17.83
N ALA A 228 -16.53 -3.41 -19.02
CA ALA A 228 -17.55 -2.80 -19.86
C ALA A 228 -18.42 -3.86 -20.54
N THR A 229 -19.49 -3.38 -21.18
CA THR A 229 -20.28 -4.20 -22.11
C THR A 229 -20.17 -3.65 -23.52
N ARG A 230 -19.88 -4.53 -24.47
CA ARG A 230 -19.88 -4.24 -25.91
C ARG A 230 -21.31 -4.32 -26.43
N THR A 231 -21.74 -3.29 -27.13
CA THR A 231 -23.10 -3.23 -27.69
C THR A 231 -23.31 -4.04 -28.98
N GLY A 232 -22.25 -4.69 -29.50
CA GLY A 232 -22.30 -5.60 -30.64
C GLY A 232 -22.46 -4.93 -32.02
N ILE A 233 -22.45 -3.59 -32.08
CA ILE A 233 -22.62 -2.83 -33.33
C ILE A 233 -21.25 -2.41 -33.87
N ASP A 234 -20.98 -2.80 -35.12
CA ASP A 234 -19.79 -2.38 -35.86
C ASP A 234 -20.19 -1.26 -36.83
N ALA A 235 -19.68 -0.04 -36.61
CA ALA A 235 -19.74 1.10 -37.55
C ALA A 235 -21.07 1.24 -38.33
N GLY A 236 -22.20 1.36 -37.63
CA GLY A 236 -23.51 1.59 -38.24
C GLY A 236 -23.73 3.05 -38.66
N VAL A 237 -24.28 3.27 -39.85
CA VAL A 237 -24.88 4.56 -40.25
C VAL A 237 -26.37 4.49 -39.94
N PHE A 238 -26.87 5.44 -39.15
CA PHE A 238 -28.30 5.55 -38.85
C PHE A 238 -29.07 5.95 -40.11
N ALA A 239 -30.14 5.21 -40.43
CA ALA A 239 -30.95 5.45 -41.62
C ALA A 239 -32.44 5.34 -41.29
N PHE A 240 -33.18 6.42 -41.57
CA PHE A 240 -34.63 6.40 -41.61
C PHE A 240 -35.09 5.77 -42.94
N THR A 241 -36.16 4.98 -42.89
CA THR A 241 -36.92 4.59 -44.08
C THR A 241 -38.28 5.28 -44.00
N ASP A 242 -38.39 6.41 -44.68
CA ASP A 242 -39.66 7.12 -44.87
C ASP A 242 -40.42 6.50 -46.04
N ASN A 243 -41.66 6.08 -45.78
CA ASN A 243 -42.57 5.58 -46.81
C ASN A 243 -43.86 6.43 -46.83
N GLY A 244 -43.68 7.75 -46.80
CA GLY A 244 -44.70 8.76 -46.94
C GLY A 244 -44.16 9.97 -47.70
N GLY A 245 -44.81 11.12 -47.58
CA GLY A 245 -44.34 12.35 -48.22
C GLY A 245 -44.52 13.61 -47.37
N ASP A 246 -44.95 13.47 -46.11
CA ASP A 246 -45.21 14.59 -45.20
C ASP A 246 -45.08 14.19 -43.72
N ASP A 247 -44.15 13.29 -43.41
CA ASP A 247 -43.96 12.81 -42.04
C ASP A 247 -42.75 13.49 -41.42
N THR A 248 -42.79 13.68 -40.10
CA THR A 248 -41.64 14.18 -39.32
C THR A 248 -41.27 13.07 -38.37
N LEU A 249 -40.54 12.08 -38.90
CA LEU A 249 -40.07 10.98 -38.06
C LEU A 249 -39.05 11.51 -37.06
N GLY A 250 -39.15 11.04 -35.83
CA GLY A 250 -38.23 11.35 -34.75
C GLY A 250 -37.77 10.09 -34.06
N TYR A 251 -36.48 9.98 -33.77
CA TYR A 251 -35.91 8.90 -32.97
C TYR A 251 -35.43 9.44 -31.64
N GLN A 252 -35.66 8.69 -30.56
CA GLN A 252 -35.12 8.99 -29.24
C GLN A 252 -34.41 7.77 -28.66
N LEU A 253 -33.20 8.00 -28.15
CA LEU A 253 -32.45 7.04 -27.34
C LEU A 253 -32.52 7.47 -25.89
N GLU A 254 -32.99 6.57 -25.03
CA GLU A 254 -32.95 6.69 -23.58
C GLU A 254 -31.95 5.69 -22.99
N VAL A 255 -31.15 6.14 -22.03
CA VAL A 255 -30.27 5.31 -21.21
C VAL A 255 -30.71 5.45 -19.76
N ASN A 256 -31.00 4.34 -19.08
CA ASN A 256 -31.51 4.32 -17.71
C ASN A 256 -32.69 5.29 -17.50
N GLY A 257 -33.58 5.37 -18.50
CA GLY A 257 -34.78 6.22 -18.49
C GLY A 257 -34.54 7.71 -18.75
N THR A 258 -33.31 8.14 -19.05
CA THR A 258 -32.99 9.52 -19.44
C THR A 258 -32.76 9.61 -20.94
N VAL A 259 -33.40 10.57 -21.62
CA VAL A 259 -33.16 10.82 -23.05
C VAL A 259 -31.75 11.35 -23.24
N VAL A 260 -30.92 10.61 -23.96
CA VAL A 260 -29.51 10.97 -24.24
C VAL A 260 -29.32 11.50 -25.66
N ASP A 261 -30.15 11.07 -26.62
CA ASP A 261 -30.09 11.55 -28.00
C ASP A 261 -31.49 11.68 -28.58
N THR A 262 -31.63 12.62 -29.51
CA THR A 262 -32.84 12.84 -30.31
C THR A 262 -32.43 13.20 -31.72
N LEU A 263 -32.97 12.47 -32.69
CA LEU A 263 -32.75 12.69 -34.11
C LEU A 263 -34.07 13.00 -34.78
N ALA A 264 -34.05 14.00 -35.66
CA ALA A 264 -35.12 14.23 -36.61
C ALA A 264 -34.83 13.54 -37.94
N GLU A 265 -35.86 13.35 -38.74
CA GLU A 265 -35.70 12.85 -40.10
C GLU A 265 -34.71 13.67 -40.93
N GLY A 266 -33.80 12.97 -41.62
CA GLY A 266 -32.70 13.57 -42.38
C GLY A 266 -31.46 13.93 -41.54
N ASP A 267 -31.52 13.83 -40.22
CA ASP A 267 -30.33 13.93 -39.37
C ASP A 267 -29.39 12.73 -39.62
N VAL A 268 -28.09 13.02 -39.61
CA VAL A 268 -27.03 12.01 -39.54
C VAL A 268 -26.37 12.12 -38.17
N ARG A 269 -26.13 10.97 -37.54
CA ARG A 269 -25.31 10.84 -36.33
C ARG A 269 -24.28 9.75 -36.53
N THR A 270 -23.09 9.98 -36.02
CA THR A 270 -22.04 8.96 -35.95
C THR A 270 -22.09 8.28 -34.58
N LEU A 271 -21.47 7.10 -34.46
CA LEU A 271 -21.29 6.46 -33.16
C LEU A 271 -20.58 7.41 -32.18
N ALA A 272 -19.62 8.22 -32.65
CA ALA A 272 -18.86 9.17 -31.82
C ALA A 272 -19.75 10.24 -31.21
N ASP A 273 -20.74 10.73 -31.96
CA ASP A 273 -21.70 11.71 -31.45
C ASP A 273 -22.56 11.08 -30.35
N ILE A 274 -23.00 9.84 -30.52
CA ILE A 274 -23.80 9.11 -29.52
C ILE A 274 -22.98 8.85 -28.27
N ALA A 275 -21.74 8.39 -28.41
CA ALA A 275 -20.86 8.15 -27.28
C ALA A 275 -20.63 9.44 -26.47
N ALA A 276 -20.42 10.55 -27.18
CA ALA A 276 -20.32 11.87 -26.55
C ALA A 276 -21.63 12.30 -25.86
N ASN A 277 -22.78 12.06 -26.49
CA ASN A 277 -24.10 12.40 -25.96
C ASN A 277 -24.44 11.58 -24.70
N ILE A 278 -24.18 10.27 -24.70
CA ILE A 278 -24.34 9.40 -23.52
C ILE A 278 -23.44 9.88 -22.39
N THR A 279 -22.15 10.06 -22.68
CA THR A 279 -21.16 10.49 -21.67
C THR A 279 -21.46 11.88 -21.12
N ALA A 280 -22.02 12.79 -21.93
CA ALA A 280 -22.46 14.11 -21.46
C ALA A 280 -23.61 14.04 -20.45
N GLN A 281 -24.42 12.97 -20.49
CA GLN A 281 -25.51 12.72 -19.54
C GLN A 281 -25.12 11.80 -18.37
N ASN A 282 -23.85 11.40 -18.25
CA ASN A 282 -23.35 10.49 -17.21
C ASN A 282 -23.80 10.90 -15.80
N GLY A 283 -23.75 12.20 -15.46
CA GLY A 283 -24.20 12.68 -14.14
C GLY A 283 -25.66 12.36 -13.78
N THR A 284 -26.50 12.01 -14.75
CA THR A 284 -27.89 11.56 -14.55
C THR A 284 -28.07 10.07 -14.86
N THR A 285 -27.43 9.55 -15.91
CA THR A 285 -27.58 8.15 -16.35
C THR A 285 -26.74 7.17 -15.55
N GLY A 286 -25.61 7.62 -14.98
CA GLY A 286 -24.56 6.78 -14.41
C GLY A 286 -23.80 5.96 -15.46
N VAL A 287 -23.86 6.34 -16.74
CA VAL A 287 -23.28 5.58 -17.85
C VAL A 287 -22.33 6.46 -18.64
N SER A 288 -21.11 5.96 -18.90
CA SER A 288 -20.22 6.50 -19.91
C SER A 288 -20.12 5.59 -21.13
N ALA A 289 -19.75 6.17 -22.26
CA ALA A 289 -19.65 5.50 -23.54
C ALA A 289 -18.34 5.85 -24.24
N GLU A 290 -17.70 4.84 -24.82
CA GLU A 290 -16.42 4.95 -25.51
C GLU A 290 -16.45 4.24 -26.85
N ILE A 291 -15.58 4.67 -27.76
CA ILE A 291 -15.42 4.03 -29.06
C ILE A 291 -14.00 3.59 -29.25
N HIS A 292 -13.84 2.31 -29.59
CA HIS A 292 -12.59 1.74 -30.00
C HIS A 292 -12.80 0.85 -31.22
N ASP A 293 -11.98 1.02 -32.26
CA ASP A 293 -12.07 0.27 -33.52
C ASP A 293 -13.48 0.21 -34.15
N GLY A 294 -14.25 1.29 -34.01
CA GLY A 294 -15.59 1.40 -34.58
C GLY A 294 -16.69 0.68 -33.80
N VAL A 295 -16.39 0.22 -32.58
CA VAL A 295 -17.30 -0.44 -31.65
C VAL A 295 -17.62 0.47 -30.48
N LEU A 296 -18.89 0.51 -30.08
CA LEU A 296 -19.36 1.25 -28.91
C LEU A 296 -19.35 0.37 -27.65
N TYR A 297 -18.65 0.85 -26.62
CA TYR A 297 -18.55 0.26 -25.30
C TYR A 297 -19.34 1.11 -24.32
N LEU A 298 -20.17 0.48 -23.49
CA LEU A 298 -20.92 1.15 -22.43
C LEU A 298 -20.41 0.69 -21.07
N ILE A 299 -20.08 1.66 -20.22
CA ILE A 299 -19.53 1.46 -18.89
C ILE A 299 -20.55 1.99 -17.88
N ASN A 300 -20.90 1.16 -16.90
CA ASN A 300 -21.72 1.56 -15.76
C ASN A 300 -20.83 2.24 -14.71
N ASP A 301 -20.78 3.57 -14.67
CA ASP A 301 -19.99 4.29 -13.66
C ASP A 301 -20.59 4.19 -12.24
N ASN A 302 -21.75 3.54 -12.08
CA ASN A 302 -22.32 3.17 -10.79
C ASN A 302 -22.73 1.68 -10.77
N PRO A 303 -21.77 0.75 -10.56
CA PRO A 303 -22.00 -0.69 -10.65
C PRO A 303 -23.13 -1.18 -9.73
N GLY A 304 -23.35 -0.52 -8.59
CA GLY A 304 -24.42 -0.85 -7.65
C GLY A 304 -25.84 -0.50 -8.12
N ALA A 305 -26.01 0.26 -9.20
CA ALA A 305 -27.32 0.69 -9.71
C ALA A 305 -28.08 -0.39 -10.50
N GLY A 306 -27.45 -1.53 -10.77
CA GLY A 306 -28.00 -2.58 -11.63
C GLY A 306 -27.64 -2.42 -13.11
N PRO A 307 -28.16 -3.29 -14.00
CA PRO A 307 -27.75 -3.33 -15.40
C PRO A 307 -28.16 -2.07 -16.17
N ILE A 308 -27.41 -1.75 -17.22
CA ILE A 308 -27.73 -0.64 -18.12
C ILE A 308 -28.97 -1.01 -18.94
N THR A 309 -29.96 -0.12 -18.93
CA THR A 309 -31.17 -0.24 -19.76
C THR A 309 -31.12 0.77 -20.89
N LEU A 310 -31.28 0.28 -22.12
CA LEU A 310 -31.36 1.08 -23.33
C LEU A 310 -32.79 1.01 -23.85
N ARG A 311 -33.36 2.17 -24.20
CA ARG A 311 -34.69 2.25 -24.78
C ARG A 311 -34.66 3.12 -26.02
N GLU A 312 -34.95 2.50 -27.16
CA GLU A 312 -35.06 3.18 -28.44
C GLU A 312 -36.53 3.36 -28.80
N SER A 313 -36.92 4.55 -29.23
CA SER A 313 -38.30 4.83 -29.62
C SER A 313 -38.39 5.62 -30.92
N LEU A 314 -39.41 5.29 -31.70
CA LEU A 314 -39.80 6.01 -32.90
C LEU A 314 -41.02 6.87 -32.58
N THR A 315 -40.97 8.12 -32.98
CA THR A 315 -42.02 9.13 -32.80
C THR A 315 -42.39 9.73 -34.15
N GLY A 316 -43.60 10.27 -34.27
CA GLY A 316 -44.07 10.90 -35.51
C GLY A 316 -44.47 9.93 -36.62
N ALA A 317 -44.29 8.61 -36.43
CA ALA A 317 -44.68 7.59 -37.38
C ALA A 317 -46.20 7.46 -37.47
N ASN A 318 -46.76 7.61 -38.67
CA ASN A 318 -48.20 7.60 -38.93
C ASN A 318 -48.60 6.64 -40.06
N ASP A 319 -47.64 6.06 -40.79
CA ASP A 319 -47.83 4.95 -41.72
C ASP A 319 -47.27 3.64 -41.12
N PRO A 320 -47.99 2.51 -41.21
CA PRO A 320 -47.51 1.21 -40.71
C PRO A 320 -46.19 0.71 -41.35
N ASN A 321 -45.75 1.30 -42.45
CA ASN A 321 -44.48 1.00 -43.11
C ASN A 321 -43.32 1.89 -42.65
N ASP A 322 -43.58 2.94 -41.86
CA ASP A 322 -42.50 3.77 -41.32
C ASP A 322 -41.63 2.95 -40.38
N ALA A 323 -40.33 3.05 -40.62
CA ALA A 323 -39.35 2.32 -39.83
C ALA A 323 -38.05 3.08 -39.71
N VAL A 324 -37.36 2.83 -38.60
CA VAL A 324 -35.99 3.29 -38.40
C VAL A 324 -35.15 2.14 -37.87
N THR A 325 -33.94 1.99 -38.41
CA THR A 325 -32.95 1.10 -37.83
C THR A 325 -32.27 1.84 -36.69
N GLY A 326 -32.57 1.42 -35.46
CA GLY A 326 -31.97 1.95 -34.24
C GLY A 326 -30.47 1.71 -34.20
N PHE A 327 -29.80 2.42 -33.31
CA PHE A 327 -28.35 2.32 -33.12
C PHE A 327 -27.92 0.95 -32.65
N LEU A 328 -28.81 0.20 -31.98
CA LEU A 328 -28.55 -1.18 -31.57
C LEU A 328 -28.80 -2.22 -32.67
N GLY A 329 -29.02 -1.77 -33.91
CA GLY A 329 -29.30 -2.63 -35.07
C GLY A 329 -30.73 -3.17 -35.12
N GLY A 330 -31.55 -2.91 -34.09
CA GLY A 330 -32.97 -3.23 -34.08
C GLY A 330 -33.77 -2.36 -35.06
N THR A 331 -34.87 -2.87 -35.61
CA THR A 331 -35.79 -2.06 -36.44
C THR A 331 -37.01 -1.66 -35.62
N LEU A 332 -37.21 -0.36 -35.44
CA LEU A 332 -38.42 0.21 -34.84
C LEU A 332 -39.45 0.47 -35.93
N ARG A 333 -40.74 0.19 -35.67
CA ARG A 333 -41.86 0.35 -36.63
C ARG A 333 -43.02 1.12 -36.00
N ALA A 334 -43.78 1.81 -36.85
CA ALA A 334 -44.89 2.70 -36.46
C ALA A 334 -46.04 2.05 -35.67
N ASP A 335 -46.26 0.74 -35.79
CA ASP A 335 -47.35 0.04 -35.11
C ASP A 335 -46.83 -1.26 -34.47
N PRO A 336 -46.90 -1.37 -33.12
CA PRO A 336 -47.59 -0.48 -32.17
C PRO A 336 -46.80 0.74 -31.67
N GLY A 337 -45.73 1.15 -32.36
CA GLY A 337 -44.81 2.16 -31.79
C GLY A 337 -44.15 1.66 -30.50
N THR A 338 -44.05 0.33 -30.33
CA THR A 338 -43.48 -0.28 -29.15
C THR A 338 -41.99 0.07 -29.09
N PRO A 339 -41.53 0.75 -28.04
CA PRO A 339 -40.11 1.02 -27.89
C PRO A 339 -39.34 -0.29 -27.80
N LEU A 340 -38.17 -0.35 -28.43
CA LEU A 340 -37.24 -1.45 -28.24
C LEU A 340 -36.50 -1.21 -26.93
N VAL A 341 -36.69 -2.09 -25.95
CA VAL A 341 -35.98 -2.03 -24.68
C VAL A 341 -34.96 -3.17 -24.67
N THR A 342 -33.71 -2.83 -24.42
CA THR A 342 -32.60 -3.77 -24.29
C THR A 342 -31.97 -3.56 -22.93
N GLU A 343 -31.96 -4.60 -22.11
CA GLU A 343 -31.20 -4.65 -20.87
C GLU A 343 -29.86 -5.32 -21.20
N LEU A 344 -28.76 -4.62 -20.94
CA LEU A 344 -27.43 -5.19 -21.13
C LEU A 344 -27.11 -6.13 -19.98
N SER A 345 -26.32 -7.18 -20.28
CA SER A 345 -25.81 -8.06 -19.24
C SER A 345 -25.04 -7.27 -18.20
N ASN A 346 -25.21 -7.62 -16.94
CA ASN A 346 -24.37 -7.09 -15.87
C ASN A 346 -22.98 -7.72 -15.88
N GLU A 347 -22.83 -8.92 -16.47
CA GLU A 347 -21.52 -9.53 -16.71
C GLU A 347 -20.79 -8.73 -17.79
N ALA A 348 -19.55 -8.35 -17.51
CA ALA A 348 -18.71 -7.68 -18.48
C ALA A 348 -18.24 -8.65 -19.56
N ASP A 349 -18.16 -8.16 -20.79
CA ASP A 349 -17.63 -8.90 -21.96
C ASP A 349 -16.45 -8.16 -22.61
N SER A 350 -16.09 -7.00 -22.07
CA SER A 350 -15.07 -6.11 -22.59
C SER A 350 -14.40 -5.32 -21.47
N TRP A 351 -13.26 -4.72 -21.78
CA TRP A 351 -12.52 -3.83 -20.90
C TRP A 351 -12.10 -2.57 -21.65
N VAL A 352 -11.96 -1.49 -20.90
CA VAL A 352 -11.58 -0.17 -21.39
C VAL A 352 -10.52 0.42 -20.47
N ALA A 353 -9.34 0.71 -21.02
CA ALA A 353 -8.24 1.38 -20.32
C ALA A 353 -8.23 2.88 -20.66
N ARG A 354 -8.20 3.71 -19.62
CA ARG A 354 -8.09 5.18 -19.72
C ARG A 354 -6.86 5.69 -18.99
N ASP A 355 -6.34 6.84 -19.41
CA ASP A 355 -5.26 7.55 -18.72
C ASP A 355 -5.80 8.43 -17.56
N ALA A 356 -4.89 9.12 -16.86
CA ALA A 356 -5.23 10.06 -15.78
C ALA A 356 -6.10 11.25 -16.23
N GLY A 357 -6.15 11.55 -17.53
CA GLY A 357 -7.03 12.55 -18.14
C GLY A 357 -8.40 11.99 -18.52
N ASN A 358 -8.68 10.72 -18.19
CA ASN A 358 -9.87 9.97 -18.59
C ASN A 358 -10.00 9.84 -20.12
N VAL A 359 -8.87 9.85 -20.84
CA VAL A 359 -8.80 9.62 -22.29
C VAL A 359 -8.60 8.14 -22.55
N LEU A 360 -9.33 7.59 -23.52
CA LEU A 360 -9.20 6.20 -23.96
C LEU A 360 -7.78 5.91 -24.47
N VAL A 361 -7.15 4.88 -23.91
CA VAL A 361 -5.82 4.39 -24.31
C VAL A 361 -5.96 3.12 -25.14
N SER A 362 -6.79 2.19 -24.68
CA SER A 362 -7.03 0.90 -25.36
C SER A 362 -8.34 0.30 -24.87
N ALA A 363 -8.97 -0.55 -25.67
CA ALA A 363 -10.08 -1.39 -25.22
C ALA A 363 -9.99 -2.77 -25.89
N GLY A 364 -10.69 -3.76 -25.33
CA GLY A 364 -10.67 -5.11 -25.86
C GLY A 364 -11.81 -5.98 -25.33
N ALA A 365 -11.86 -7.21 -25.82
CA ALA A 365 -12.74 -8.23 -25.25
C ALA A 365 -12.20 -8.66 -23.88
N TYR A 366 -13.11 -8.92 -22.95
CA TYR A 366 -12.79 -9.49 -21.64
C TYR A 366 -13.08 -10.98 -21.70
N ASP A 367 -12.02 -11.76 -21.52
CA ASP A 367 -12.07 -13.19 -21.28
C ASP A 367 -11.22 -13.44 -20.03
N PRO A 368 -11.78 -14.05 -18.95
CA PRO A 368 -11.03 -14.28 -17.73
C PRO A 368 -9.66 -14.92 -17.99
N GLU A 369 -8.64 -14.43 -17.29
CA GLU A 369 -7.23 -14.85 -17.39
C GLU A 369 -6.53 -14.50 -18.71
N SER A 370 -7.20 -13.85 -19.66
CA SER A 370 -6.54 -13.34 -20.86
C SER A 370 -5.72 -12.09 -20.57
N ASP A 371 -4.59 -11.97 -21.27
CA ASP A 371 -3.69 -10.83 -21.14
C ASP A 371 -4.36 -9.54 -21.65
N ILE A 372 -4.34 -8.52 -20.81
CA ILE A 372 -4.69 -7.13 -21.11
C ILE A 372 -3.37 -6.36 -21.26
N GLN A 373 -3.14 -5.80 -22.44
CA GLN A 373 -1.92 -5.06 -22.77
C GLN A 373 -2.25 -3.66 -23.27
N PHE A 374 -1.61 -2.67 -22.67
CA PHE A 374 -1.68 -1.27 -23.11
C PHE A 374 -0.49 -0.50 -22.51
N ALA A 375 -0.11 0.63 -23.10
CA ALA A 375 0.95 1.51 -22.57
C ALA A 375 2.27 0.81 -22.15
N GLY A 376 2.65 -0.29 -22.81
CA GLY A 376 3.86 -1.05 -22.48
C GLY A 376 3.78 -1.97 -21.26
N ILE A 377 2.60 -2.15 -20.66
CA ILE A 377 2.36 -3.07 -19.54
C ILE A 377 1.47 -4.24 -19.97
N THR A 378 1.56 -5.34 -19.21
CA THR A 378 0.67 -6.50 -19.29
C THR A 378 0.09 -6.78 -17.91
N THR A 379 -1.19 -7.10 -17.85
CA THR A 379 -1.91 -7.59 -16.68
C THR A 379 -2.97 -8.58 -17.16
N SER A 380 -3.70 -9.23 -16.26
CA SER A 380 -4.87 -10.04 -16.60
C SER A 380 -5.92 -9.83 -15.53
N VAL A 381 -7.18 -10.09 -15.86
CA VAL A 381 -8.28 -10.04 -14.90
C VAL A 381 -8.86 -11.44 -14.80
N SER A 382 -9.03 -11.93 -13.58
CA SER A 382 -9.60 -13.24 -13.26
C SER A 382 -10.88 -13.06 -12.45
N GLY A 383 -11.77 -14.06 -12.47
CA GLY A 383 -13.04 -14.02 -11.75
C GLY A 383 -14.21 -13.44 -12.55
N GLU A 384 -15.36 -13.31 -11.89
CA GLU A 384 -16.58 -12.78 -12.51
C GLU A 384 -16.59 -11.25 -12.38
N GLY A 385 -16.35 -10.57 -13.50
CA GLY A 385 -16.36 -9.12 -13.58
C GLY A 385 -17.73 -8.58 -13.99
N HIS A 386 -18.19 -7.55 -13.30
CA HIS A 386 -19.39 -6.83 -13.69
C HIS A 386 -19.07 -5.56 -14.47
N ASN A 387 -20.00 -5.14 -15.33
CA ASN A 387 -19.88 -3.87 -16.02
C ASN A 387 -19.78 -2.73 -14.99
N GLY A 388 -18.74 -1.92 -15.13
CA GLY A 388 -18.43 -0.82 -14.23
C GLY A 388 -17.34 -1.10 -13.21
N ASP A 389 -17.01 -2.37 -12.95
CA ASP A 389 -15.92 -2.72 -12.06
C ASP A 389 -14.62 -2.05 -12.56
N ARG A 390 -13.92 -1.35 -11.67
CA ARG A 390 -12.75 -0.53 -11.98
C ARG A 390 -11.51 -0.97 -11.20
N PHE A 391 -10.39 -0.93 -11.89
CA PHE A 391 -9.05 -1.15 -11.37
C PHE A 391 -8.19 0.07 -11.69
N ASN A 392 -7.60 0.67 -10.66
CA ASN A 392 -6.73 1.84 -10.80
C ASN A 392 -5.27 1.40 -10.71
N ILE A 393 -4.50 1.77 -11.72
CA ILE A 393 -3.08 1.48 -11.85
C ILE A 393 -2.33 2.78 -11.63
N ALA A 394 -1.43 2.81 -10.65
CA ALA A 394 -0.63 3.98 -10.34
C ALA A 394 0.86 3.62 -10.30
N PRO A 395 1.76 4.56 -10.64
CA PRO A 395 3.20 4.35 -10.53
C PRO A 395 3.58 3.95 -9.11
N SER A 396 4.52 3.01 -9.00
CA SER A 396 4.94 2.48 -7.71
C SER A 396 5.50 3.61 -6.84
N GLN A 397 5.00 3.67 -5.61
CA GLN A 397 5.50 4.59 -4.59
C GLN A 397 6.22 3.75 -3.53
N ARG A 398 7.28 4.31 -2.94
CA ARG A 398 7.86 3.71 -1.74
C ARG A 398 6.91 3.98 -0.58
N GLN A 399 6.36 2.92 0.00
CA GLN A 399 5.37 2.97 1.07
C GLN A 399 5.84 2.26 2.31
#